data_AF-A0A2M6ZEH3-F1
#
_entry.id   AF-A0A2M6ZEH3-F1
#
_cell.length_a   1.000
_cell.length_b   1.000
_cell.length_c   1.000
_cell.angle_alpha   90.00
_cell.angle_beta   90.00
_cell.angle_gamma   90.00
#
_symmetry.space_group_name_H-M   'P 1'
#
loop_
_entity.id
_entity.type
_entity.pdbx_description
1 polymer ?
#
loop_
_entity_poly.entity_id
_entity_poly.type
_entity_poly.pdbx_seq_one_letter_code
_entity_poly.pdbx_strand_id
1 'polypeptide(L)'
;MKKRQFKKCSNKLTEIFNDEKLVNKIKVRLPYLFQLAELESSRADRIGMEVGSLREKIIIALLIYKFGEENVETEIPITEPEIDVKLFGAPISIKTITKKKKEDFGGVKISWTVDTQKSREFLENYQPTSDILFVLINWDNGGGLYYIPVKAQKEILRKIEREDYIKLPKPGTNPRGVEITKKALIELVKHRETRSIEIDWKKTKVDFNPYKRWVDYWKED
;
A
#
# COMPACT_ATOMS: atom_id res chain seq x y z
N MET A 1 29.89 -24.51 4.70
CA MET A 1 29.00 -23.63 3.92
C MET A 1 27.63 -23.57 4.58
N LYS A 2 27.28 -22.43 5.19
CA LYS A 2 26.01 -22.23 5.90
C LYS A 2 24.86 -22.18 4.91
N LYS A 3 23.98 -23.19 4.93
CA LYS A 3 22.63 -23.11 4.36
C LYS A 3 21.87 -22.05 5.14
N ARG A 4 21.87 -20.80 4.65
CA ARG A 4 21.03 -19.73 5.21
C ARG A 4 19.57 -20.13 4.99
N GLN A 5 18.89 -20.30 6.11
CA GLN A 5 17.49 -20.67 6.23
C GLN A 5 16.62 -19.60 5.56
N PHE A 6 16.11 -19.86 4.36
CA PHE A 6 15.00 -19.10 3.75
C PHE A 6 13.65 -19.38 4.45
N LYS A 7 13.67 -19.69 5.75
CA LYS A 7 12.52 -19.71 6.66
C LYS A 7 12.65 -18.49 7.57
N LYS A 8 11.98 -17.37 7.28
CA LYS A 8 11.61 -16.28 8.23
C LYS A 8 11.45 -14.94 7.49
N CYS A 9 10.36 -14.72 6.75
CA CYS A 9 9.89 -13.33 6.63
C CYS A 9 8.37 -13.19 6.56
N SER A 10 7.66 -14.15 5.94
CA SER A 10 6.18 -14.17 6.02
C SER A 10 5.65 -14.28 7.46
N ASN A 11 6.49 -14.70 8.41
CA ASN A 11 6.16 -14.80 9.83
C ASN A 11 6.38 -13.48 10.60
N LYS A 12 7.19 -12.54 10.09
CA LYS A 12 7.49 -11.30 10.81
C LYS A 12 6.39 -10.27 10.66
N LEU A 13 5.89 -10.05 9.44
CA LEU A 13 4.75 -9.15 9.24
C LEU A 13 3.50 -9.60 9.98
N THR A 14 3.27 -10.92 10.11
CA THR A 14 2.14 -11.44 10.88
C THR A 14 2.20 -11.08 12.37
N GLU A 15 3.38 -10.77 12.92
CA GLU A 15 3.51 -10.31 14.31
C GLU A 15 2.74 -9.00 14.56
N ILE A 16 2.64 -8.10 13.57
CA ILE A 16 1.84 -6.87 13.69
C ILE A 16 0.37 -7.18 13.91
N PHE A 17 -0.15 -8.21 13.24
CA PHE A 17 -1.57 -8.58 13.26
C PHE A 17 -1.95 -9.38 14.51
N ASN A 18 -0.97 -9.94 15.21
CA ASN A 18 -1.16 -10.71 16.43
C ASN A 18 -0.81 -9.92 17.71
N ASP A 19 -0.18 -8.74 17.58
CA ASP A 19 0.15 -7.86 18.70
C ASP A 19 -1.05 -6.96 19.02
N GLU A 20 -1.88 -7.37 19.98
CA GLU A 20 -3.12 -6.66 20.34
C GLU A 20 -2.89 -5.18 20.70
N LYS A 21 -1.78 -4.86 21.38
CA LYS A 21 -1.45 -3.47 21.74
C LYS A 21 -1.16 -2.65 20.49
N LEU A 22 -0.38 -3.21 19.56
CA LEU A 22 -0.08 -2.54 18.30
C LEU A 22 -1.33 -2.45 17.41
N VAL A 23 -2.14 -3.50 17.32
CA VAL A 23 -3.40 -3.51 16.58
C VAL A 23 -4.32 -2.39 17.06
N ASN A 24 -4.50 -2.24 18.38
CA ASN A 24 -5.30 -1.16 18.95
C ASN A 24 -4.71 0.22 18.64
N LYS A 25 -3.38 0.36 18.70
CA LYS A 25 -2.70 1.61 18.31
C LYS A 25 -2.93 1.93 16.83
N ILE A 26 -2.85 0.95 15.93
CA ILE A 26 -3.10 1.12 14.50
C ILE A 26 -4.55 1.57 14.27
N LYS A 27 -5.53 0.88 14.88
CA LYS A 27 -6.96 1.24 14.75
C LYS A 27 -7.23 2.69 15.16
N VAL A 28 -6.59 3.16 16.23
CA VAL A 28 -6.78 4.53 16.74
C VAL A 28 -5.99 5.58 15.96
N ARG A 29 -4.73 5.29 15.60
CA ARG A 29 -3.81 6.31 15.07
C ARG A 29 -3.77 6.37 13.55
N LEU A 30 -3.96 5.26 12.85
CA LEU A 30 -3.80 5.23 11.40
C LEU A 30 -4.81 6.15 10.67
N PRO A 31 -6.09 6.25 11.08
CA PRO A 31 -7.02 7.24 10.51
C PRO A 31 -6.49 8.66 10.63
N TYR A 32 -6.07 9.08 11.83
CA TYR A 32 -5.53 10.41 12.06
C TYR A 32 -4.29 10.70 11.21
N LEU A 33 -3.33 9.77 11.16
CA LEU A 33 -2.10 9.94 10.36
C LEU A 33 -2.41 10.04 8.87
N PHE A 34 -3.36 9.26 8.36
CA PHE A 34 -3.75 9.32 6.96
C PHE A 34 -4.59 10.56 6.63
N GLN A 35 -5.33 11.11 7.60
CA GLN A 35 -5.96 12.42 7.47
C GLN A 35 -4.91 13.53 7.35
N LEU A 36 -3.84 13.50 8.14
CA LEU A 36 -2.72 14.43 7.99
C LEU A 36 -2.10 14.33 6.61
N ALA A 37 -1.87 13.10 6.12
CA ALA A 37 -1.34 12.90 4.77
C ALA A 37 -2.25 13.48 3.68
N GLU A 38 -3.58 13.32 3.81
CA GLU A 38 -4.54 13.96 2.91
C GLU A 38 -4.43 15.48 2.95
N LEU A 39 -4.38 16.09 4.14
CA LEU A 39 -4.31 17.54 4.31
C LEU A 39 -3.01 18.11 3.73
N GLU A 40 -1.89 17.42 3.91
CA GLU A 40 -0.59 17.81 3.34
C GLU A 40 -0.54 17.65 1.82
N SER A 41 -1.26 16.67 1.27
CA SER A 41 -1.31 16.38 -0.17
C SER A 41 -2.56 16.96 -0.84
N SER A 42 -3.18 18.00 -0.26
CA SER A 42 -4.39 18.61 -0.80
C SER A 42 -4.18 20.03 -1.27
N ARG A 43 -4.85 20.38 -2.37
CA ARG A 43 -5.00 21.77 -2.83
C ARG A 43 -6.46 22.04 -3.14
N ALA A 44 -7.05 23.05 -2.51
CA ALA A 44 -8.47 23.39 -2.64
C ALA A 44 -9.39 22.16 -2.47
N ASP A 45 -9.19 21.41 -1.37
CA ASP A 45 -9.94 20.20 -1.00
C ASP A 45 -9.85 19.03 -2.01
N ARG A 46 -8.91 19.09 -2.95
CA ARG A 46 -8.58 17.99 -3.85
C ARG A 46 -7.28 17.34 -3.42
N ILE A 47 -7.37 16.06 -3.07
CA ILE A 47 -6.22 15.22 -2.73
C ILE A 47 -5.48 14.82 -4.01
N GLY A 48 -4.19 15.16 -4.08
CA GLY A 48 -3.29 14.77 -5.16
C GLY A 48 -2.85 13.30 -5.06
N MET A 49 -2.23 12.78 -6.12
CA MET A 49 -1.79 11.38 -6.18
C MET A 49 -0.57 11.09 -5.29
N GLU A 50 0.22 12.13 -5.00
CA GLU A 50 1.38 12.12 -4.10
C GLU A 50 1.04 11.70 -2.66
N VAL A 51 -0.24 11.77 -2.28
CA VAL A 51 -0.74 11.23 -1.01
C VAL A 51 -0.37 9.76 -0.82
N GLY A 52 -0.25 9.00 -1.92
CA GLY A 52 0.18 7.60 -1.90
C GLY A 52 1.57 7.45 -1.29
N SER A 53 2.53 8.23 -1.77
CA SER A 53 3.92 8.23 -1.28
C SER A 53 4.02 8.70 0.18
N LEU A 54 3.18 9.65 0.60
CA LEU A 54 3.15 10.08 2.00
C LEU A 54 2.55 9.02 2.92
N ARG A 55 1.50 8.32 2.48
CA ARG A 55 0.92 7.19 3.22
C ARG A 55 1.86 6.00 3.30
N GLU A 56 2.63 5.73 2.25
CA GLU A 56 3.71 4.74 2.25
C GLU A 56 4.72 5.02 3.37
N LYS A 57 5.22 6.25 3.48
CA LYS A 57 6.11 6.67 4.57
C LYS A 57 5.51 6.41 5.96
N ILE A 58 4.20 6.62 6.14
CA ILE A 58 3.51 6.33 7.41
C ILE A 58 3.55 4.82 7.74
N ILE A 59 3.34 3.96 6.74
CA ILE A 59 3.40 2.50 6.92
C ILE A 59 4.85 2.03 7.15
N ILE A 60 5.82 2.60 6.45
CA ILE A 60 7.25 2.33 6.70
C ILE A 60 7.62 2.73 8.14
N ALA A 61 7.18 3.90 8.62
CA ALA A 61 7.40 4.33 9.99
C ALA A 61 6.76 3.38 11.02
N LEU A 62 5.62 2.75 10.71
CA LEU A 62 5.05 1.69 11.54
C LEU A 62 5.95 0.46 11.61
N LEU A 63 6.57 0.06 10.48
CA LEU A 63 7.53 -1.04 10.45
C LEU A 63 8.77 -0.72 11.28
N ILE A 64 9.33 0.48 11.14
CA ILE A 64 10.48 0.96 11.95
C ILE A 64 10.11 0.94 13.44
N TYR A 65 8.93 1.47 13.79
CA TYR A 65 8.46 1.48 15.18
C TYR A 65 8.36 0.08 15.79
N LYS A 66 7.92 -0.92 15.03
CA LYS A 66 7.76 -2.29 15.53
C LYS A 66 9.05 -3.10 15.52
N PHE A 67 9.88 -2.95 14.49
CA PHE A 67 10.99 -3.84 14.22
C PHE A 67 12.38 -3.21 14.38
N GLY A 68 12.48 -1.90 14.60
CA GLY A 68 13.75 -1.18 14.66
C GLY A 68 14.23 -0.75 13.26
N GLU A 69 14.90 0.40 13.20
CA GLU A 69 15.42 0.99 11.96
C GLU A 69 16.45 0.09 11.28
N GLU A 70 17.27 -0.61 12.07
CA GLU A 70 18.30 -1.54 11.58
C GLU A 70 17.73 -2.75 10.83
N ASN A 71 16.44 -3.03 10.97
CA ASN A 71 15.76 -4.16 10.35
C ASN A 71 14.85 -3.74 9.19
N VAL A 72 14.76 -2.44 8.89
CA VAL A 72 13.89 -1.88 7.86
C VAL A 72 14.72 -1.07 6.87
N GLU A 73 14.91 -1.61 5.67
CA GLU A 73 15.65 -0.93 4.59
C GLU A 73 14.69 -0.01 3.83
N THR A 74 14.87 1.30 3.98
CA THR A 74 14.03 2.35 3.38
C THR A 74 14.64 2.99 2.13
N GLU A 75 15.95 2.85 1.93
CA GLU A 75 16.67 3.41 0.79
C GLU A 75 16.44 2.56 -0.48
N ILE A 76 15.18 2.48 -0.89
CA ILE A 76 14.74 1.83 -2.11
C ILE A 76 14.42 2.92 -3.14
N PRO A 77 14.94 2.85 -4.38
CA PRO A 77 14.60 3.82 -5.41
C PRO A 77 13.08 3.90 -5.61
N ILE A 78 12.52 5.11 -5.71
CA ILE A 78 11.07 5.30 -5.95
C ILE A 78 10.59 4.70 -7.29
N THR A 79 11.52 4.39 -8.19
CA THR A 79 11.28 3.73 -9.47
C THR A 79 11.38 2.21 -9.41
N GLU A 80 11.78 1.64 -8.26
CA GLU A 80 11.92 0.20 -8.08
C GLU A 80 10.55 -0.48 -8.23
N PRO A 81 10.40 -1.47 -9.13
CA PRO A 81 9.12 -2.12 -9.33
C PRO A 81 8.71 -2.95 -8.11
N GLU A 82 7.54 -2.68 -7.55
CA GLU A 82 6.89 -3.48 -6.50
C GLU A 82 7.64 -3.59 -5.16
N ILE A 83 8.70 -2.81 -4.93
CA ILE A 83 9.43 -2.81 -3.66
C ILE A 83 9.44 -1.38 -3.15
N ASP A 84 8.73 -1.17 -2.05
CA ASP A 84 8.64 0.14 -1.39
C ASP A 84 9.53 0.14 -0.12
N VAL A 85 9.75 -1.03 0.48
CA VAL A 85 10.58 -1.23 1.68
C VAL A 85 11.04 -2.69 1.76
N LYS A 86 12.15 -2.97 2.46
CA LYS A 86 12.48 -4.35 2.87
C LYS A 86 12.47 -4.49 4.39
N LEU A 87 11.89 -5.58 4.88
CA LEU A 87 11.89 -5.95 6.29
C LEU A 87 12.73 -7.21 6.47
N PHE A 88 13.80 -7.14 7.26
CA PHE A 88 14.82 -8.21 7.37
C PHE A 88 15.29 -8.74 5.99
N GLY A 89 15.48 -7.84 5.02
CA GLY A 89 15.88 -8.16 3.64
C GLY A 89 14.77 -8.70 2.74
N ALA A 90 13.54 -8.91 3.22
CA ALA A 90 12.43 -9.36 2.38
C ALA A 90 11.64 -8.18 1.81
N PRO A 91 11.31 -8.19 0.50
CA PRO A 91 10.65 -7.08 -0.17
C PRO A 91 9.15 -7.00 0.16
N ILE A 92 8.68 -5.76 0.36
CA ILE A 92 7.29 -5.43 0.65
C ILE A 92 6.86 -4.32 -0.31
N SER A 93 5.71 -4.53 -0.96
CA SER A 93 4.97 -3.43 -1.59
C SER A 93 3.90 -2.89 -0.65
N ILE A 94 3.79 -1.58 -0.54
CA ILE A 94 2.76 -0.87 0.20
C ILE A 94 1.81 -0.25 -0.81
N LYS A 95 0.52 -0.56 -0.70
CA LYS A 95 -0.50 -0.01 -1.60
C LYS A 95 -1.63 0.58 -0.80
N THR A 96 -2.08 1.78 -1.15
CA THR A 96 -3.22 2.41 -0.51
C THR A 96 -4.28 2.78 -1.54
N ILE A 97 -5.54 2.66 -1.14
CA ILE A 97 -6.67 3.14 -1.96
C ILE A 97 -7.73 3.74 -1.06
N THR A 98 -8.33 4.84 -1.54
CA THR A 98 -9.50 5.44 -0.89
C THR A 98 -10.75 5.09 -1.69
N LYS A 99 -11.72 4.44 -1.05
CA LYS A 99 -13.05 4.21 -1.60
C LYS A 99 -13.79 5.54 -1.75
N LYS A 100 -14.32 5.80 -2.94
CA LYS A 100 -15.25 6.91 -3.17
C LYS A 100 -16.70 6.42 -3.18
N LYS A 101 -16.92 5.16 -3.56
CA LYS A 101 -18.22 4.47 -3.54
C LYS A 101 -18.10 3.09 -2.92
N LYS A 102 -19.24 2.53 -2.45
CA LYS A 102 -19.33 1.21 -1.78
C LYS A 102 -18.62 0.08 -2.56
N GLU A 103 -18.65 0.17 -3.89
CA GLU A 103 -18.13 -0.81 -4.85
C GLU A 103 -16.67 -0.60 -5.32
N ASP A 104 -16.00 0.46 -4.88
CA ASP A 104 -14.64 0.80 -5.37
C ASP A 104 -13.58 -0.13 -4.78
N PHE A 105 -13.13 -1.09 -5.59
CA PHE A 105 -11.98 -1.95 -5.31
C PHE A 105 -11.01 -2.00 -6.50
N GLY A 106 -11.16 -1.08 -7.48
CA GLY A 106 -10.28 -0.98 -8.65
C GLY A 106 -9.34 0.23 -8.55
N GLY A 107 -8.27 0.25 -9.34
CA GLY A 107 -7.34 1.39 -9.38
C GLY A 107 -6.02 1.17 -8.66
N VAL A 108 -5.82 0.02 -8.01
CA VAL A 108 -4.55 -0.32 -7.36
C VAL A 108 -3.51 -0.65 -8.44
N LYS A 109 -2.45 0.15 -8.53
CA LYS A 109 -1.41 0.02 -9.55
C LYS A 109 -0.39 -1.06 -9.19
N ILE A 110 -0.05 -1.88 -10.18
CA ILE A 110 1.09 -2.83 -10.15
C ILE A 110 2.22 -2.40 -11.06
N SER A 111 1.94 -1.54 -12.05
CA SER A 111 2.96 -0.89 -12.86
C SER A 111 2.45 0.48 -13.32
N TRP A 112 3.35 1.44 -13.44
CA TRP A 112 3.07 2.79 -13.97
C TRP A 112 3.16 2.87 -15.49
N THR A 113 3.48 1.76 -16.17
CA THR A 113 3.56 1.71 -17.64
C THR A 113 2.18 1.90 -18.28
N VAL A 114 2.11 2.84 -19.22
CA VAL A 114 0.92 3.12 -20.05
C VAL A 114 1.12 2.77 -21.53
N ASP A 115 2.36 2.46 -21.92
CA ASP A 115 2.67 2.01 -23.27
C ASP A 115 1.97 0.69 -23.57
N THR A 116 1.35 0.59 -24.75
CA THR A 116 0.47 -0.54 -25.08
C THR A 116 1.25 -1.84 -25.21
N GLN A 117 2.42 -1.81 -25.84
CA GLN A 117 3.25 -2.99 -26.03
C GLN A 117 3.82 -3.47 -24.69
N LYS A 118 4.45 -2.58 -23.92
CA LYS A 118 4.99 -2.90 -22.60
C LYS A 118 3.90 -3.35 -21.61
N SER A 119 2.70 -2.79 -21.71
CA SER A 119 1.57 -3.23 -20.89
C SER A 119 1.15 -4.67 -21.20
N ARG A 120 1.18 -5.07 -22.48
CA ARG A 120 0.91 -6.46 -22.90
C ARG A 120 2.02 -7.40 -22.46
N GLU A 121 3.28 -7.01 -22.66
CA GLU A 121 4.43 -7.76 -22.17
C GLU A 121 4.36 -7.95 -20.65
N PHE A 122 3.92 -6.93 -19.91
CA PHE A 122 3.69 -7.02 -18.48
C PHE A 122 2.57 -8.02 -18.15
N LEU A 123 1.42 -7.95 -18.83
CA LEU A 123 0.33 -8.91 -18.66
C LEU A 123 0.79 -10.36 -18.82
N GLU A 124 1.63 -10.65 -19.82
CA GLU A 124 2.10 -12.00 -20.13
C GLU A 124 3.15 -12.52 -19.14
N ASN A 125 4.03 -11.63 -18.67
CA ASN A 125 5.22 -12.03 -17.91
C ASN A 125 5.13 -11.76 -16.40
N TYR A 126 4.15 -10.96 -15.95
CA TYR A 126 4.04 -10.57 -14.54
C TYR A 126 4.03 -11.78 -13.61
N GLN A 127 4.83 -11.67 -12.54
CA GLN A 127 4.83 -12.57 -11.40
C GLN A 127 5.07 -11.72 -10.14
N PRO A 128 4.23 -11.83 -9.10
CA PRO A 128 4.41 -11.07 -7.88
C PRO A 128 5.71 -11.51 -7.17
N THR A 129 6.52 -10.53 -6.80
CA THR A 129 7.84 -10.74 -6.17
C THR A 129 7.87 -10.34 -4.69
N SER A 130 6.94 -9.47 -4.27
CA SER A 130 6.88 -8.90 -2.93
C SER A 130 5.62 -9.30 -2.18
N ASP A 131 5.70 -9.35 -0.86
CA ASP A 131 4.52 -9.32 0.00
C ASP A 131 3.81 -7.96 -0.14
N ILE A 132 2.49 -7.89 0.06
CA ILE A 132 1.75 -6.62 0.01
C ILE A 132 1.23 -6.24 1.40
N LEU A 133 1.51 -5.01 1.83
CA LEU A 133 0.73 -4.29 2.83
C LEU A 133 -0.27 -3.37 2.13
N PHE A 134 -1.53 -3.76 2.16
CA PHE A 134 -2.61 -3.05 1.47
C PHE A 134 -3.48 -2.29 2.48
N VAL A 135 -3.70 -0.99 2.25
CA VAL A 135 -4.59 -0.17 3.08
C VAL A 135 -5.82 0.25 2.29
N LEU A 136 -6.98 -0.24 2.73
CA LEU A 136 -8.29 0.16 2.22
C LEU A 136 -8.86 1.25 3.13
N ILE A 137 -8.88 2.48 2.63
CA ILE A 137 -9.41 3.65 3.32
C ILE A 137 -10.85 3.87 2.87
N ASN A 138 -11.77 4.03 3.83
CA ASN A 138 -13.18 4.23 3.54
C ASN A 138 -13.79 5.14 4.61
N TRP A 139 -13.59 6.46 4.48
CA TRP A 139 -14.04 7.43 5.47
C TRP A 139 -15.53 7.26 5.81
N ASP A 140 -15.81 7.35 7.11
CA ASP A 140 -17.11 7.14 7.75
C ASP A 140 -17.70 5.74 7.62
N ASN A 141 -16.87 4.76 7.26
CA ASN A 141 -17.27 3.38 7.02
C ASN A 141 -16.10 2.41 7.32
N GLY A 142 -16.34 1.12 7.10
CA GLY A 142 -15.35 0.07 7.32
C GLY A 142 -14.29 0.02 6.23
N GLY A 143 -13.03 -0.13 6.64
CA GLY A 143 -11.88 -0.44 5.81
C GLY A 143 -10.86 -1.24 6.62
N GLY A 144 -9.58 -1.19 6.22
CA GLY A 144 -8.57 -1.91 7.00
C GLY A 144 -7.16 -1.89 6.42
N LEU A 145 -6.24 -2.39 7.23
CA LEU A 145 -4.88 -2.74 6.84
C LEU A 145 -4.83 -4.25 6.62
N TYR A 146 -4.26 -4.69 5.49
CA TYR A 146 -4.19 -6.08 5.08
C TYR A 146 -2.73 -6.46 4.80
N TYR A 147 -2.32 -7.63 5.29
CA TYR A 147 -1.11 -8.30 4.86
C TYR A 147 -1.48 -9.43 3.91
N ILE A 148 -1.02 -9.32 2.66
CA ILE A 148 -1.30 -10.25 1.56
C ILE A 148 0.04 -10.90 1.16
N PRO A 149 0.29 -12.16 1.57
CA PRO A 149 1.54 -12.84 1.23
C PRO A 149 1.72 -13.01 -0.27
N VAL A 150 2.96 -12.94 -0.75
CA VAL A 150 3.33 -13.23 -2.15
C VAL A 150 2.86 -14.62 -2.58
N LYS A 151 2.80 -15.58 -1.65
CA LYS A 151 2.27 -16.92 -1.90
C LYS A 151 0.78 -16.89 -2.24
N ALA A 152 -0.02 -16.12 -1.50
CA ALA A 152 -1.44 -15.92 -1.79
C ALA A 152 -1.65 -15.26 -3.15
N GLN A 153 -0.81 -14.28 -3.49
CA GLN A 153 -0.82 -13.63 -4.80
C GLN A 153 -0.55 -14.63 -5.93
N LYS A 154 0.48 -15.47 -5.79
CA LYS A 154 0.81 -16.53 -6.77
C LYS A 154 -0.27 -17.59 -6.87
N GLU A 155 -0.89 -17.98 -5.75
CA GLU A 155 -1.99 -18.97 -5.74
C GLU A 155 -3.19 -18.44 -6.53
N ILE A 156 -3.59 -17.19 -6.30
CA ILE A 156 -4.70 -16.56 -7.02
C ILE A 156 -4.36 -16.34 -8.50
N LEU A 157 -3.16 -15.82 -8.83
CA LEU A 157 -2.72 -15.62 -10.21
C LEU A 157 -2.71 -16.92 -11.04
N ARG A 158 -2.47 -18.07 -10.41
CA ARG A 158 -2.55 -19.39 -11.09
C ARG A 158 -3.96 -19.93 -11.21
N LYS A 159 -4.89 -19.45 -10.39
CA LYS A 159 -6.26 -19.95 -10.30
C LYS A 159 -7.20 -19.22 -11.26
N ILE A 160 -6.93 -17.94 -11.55
CA ILE A 160 -7.74 -17.11 -12.45
C ILE A 160 -6.95 -16.76 -13.71
N GLU A 161 -7.64 -16.38 -14.77
CA GLU A 161 -7.00 -15.89 -15.99
C GLU A 161 -6.17 -14.62 -15.71
N ARG A 162 -5.09 -14.40 -16.47
CA ARG A 162 -4.21 -13.25 -16.25
C ARG A 162 -4.96 -11.93 -16.43
N GLU A 163 -5.90 -11.86 -17.35
CA GLU A 163 -6.79 -10.71 -17.62
C GLU A 163 -7.79 -10.47 -16.47
N ASP A 164 -8.13 -11.53 -15.74
CA ASP A 164 -8.93 -11.45 -14.52
C ASP A 164 -8.09 -11.04 -13.30
N TYR A 165 -6.76 -11.10 -13.38
CA TYR A 165 -5.84 -10.58 -12.36
C TYR A 165 -5.37 -9.16 -12.66
N ILE A 166 -5.03 -8.90 -13.92
CA ILE A 166 -4.36 -7.71 -14.42
C ILE A 166 -5.27 -6.96 -15.38
N LYS A 167 -5.55 -5.71 -15.05
CA LYS A 167 -6.30 -4.80 -15.91
C LYS A 167 -5.34 -3.88 -16.65
N LEU A 168 -5.32 -4.02 -17.97
CA LEU A 168 -4.53 -3.15 -18.85
C LEU A 168 -5.09 -1.71 -18.89
N PRO A 169 -4.22 -0.71 -19.14
CA PRO A 169 -4.63 0.65 -19.45
C PRO A 169 -5.61 0.68 -20.63
N LYS A 170 -6.72 1.44 -20.53
CA LYS A 170 -7.72 1.54 -21.62
C LYS A 170 -7.20 2.47 -22.73
N PRO A 171 -7.08 2.02 -23.98
CA PRO A 171 -6.69 2.89 -25.10
C PRO A 171 -7.65 4.07 -25.28
N GLY A 172 -7.13 5.22 -25.73
CA GLY A 172 -7.92 6.43 -25.93
C GLY A 172 -8.40 7.11 -24.63
N THR A 173 -7.86 6.72 -23.48
CA THR A 173 -8.06 7.41 -22.19
C THR A 173 -6.73 7.94 -21.65
N ASN A 174 -6.74 8.60 -20.48
CA ASN A 174 -5.52 9.03 -19.78
C ASN A 174 -5.25 8.15 -18.54
N PRO A 175 -4.91 6.85 -18.72
CA PRO A 175 -4.65 5.95 -17.62
C PRO A 175 -3.29 6.29 -16.97
N ARG A 176 -3.10 5.78 -15.75
CA ARG A 176 -1.86 5.95 -14.97
C ARG A 176 -1.16 4.62 -14.71
N GLY A 177 -1.34 3.66 -15.60
CA GLY A 177 -0.67 2.36 -15.55
C GLY A 177 -1.58 1.16 -15.35
N VAL A 178 -0.95 -0.01 -15.29
CA VAL A 178 -1.55 -1.34 -15.13
C VAL A 178 -2.08 -1.53 -13.70
N GLU A 179 -3.27 -2.12 -13.57
CA GLU A 179 -3.97 -2.30 -12.30
C GLU A 179 -4.15 -3.77 -11.93
N ILE A 180 -4.26 -4.07 -10.63
CA ILE A 180 -4.93 -5.28 -10.15
C ILE A 180 -6.43 -5.10 -10.41
N THR A 181 -7.09 -6.11 -10.97
CA THR A 181 -8.54 -6.05 -11.15
C THR A 181 -9.26 -6.01 -9.80
N LYS A 182 -10.49 -5.47 -9.80
CA LYS A 182 -11.38 -5.53 -8.64
C LYS A 182 -11.62 -6.98 -8.18
N LYS A 183 -11.77 -7.92 -9.13
CA LYS A 183 -12.01 -9.34 -8.85
C LYS A 183 -10.84 -9.95 -8.08
N ALA A 184 -9.62 -9.81 -8.60
CA ALA A 184 -8.42 -10.32 -7.96
C ALA A 184 -8.16 -9.67 -6.61
N LEU A 185 -8.35 -8.36 -6.48
CA LEU A 185 -8.16 -7.69 -5.18
C LEU A 185 -9.13 -8.22 -4.12
N ILE A 186 -10.39 -8.48 -4.48
CA ILE A 186 -11.38 -9.10 -3.58
C ILE A 186 -10.95 -10.53 -3.19
N GLU A 187 -10.45 -11.32 -4.12
CA GLU A 187 -9.94 -12.67 -3.82
C GLU A 187 -8.71 -12.63 -2.90
N LEU A 188 -7.80 -11.68 -3.13
CA LEU A 188 -6.59 -11.50 -2.33
C LEU A 188 -6.91 -11.12 -0.88
N VAL A 189 -7.80 -10.15 -0.65
CA VAL A 189 -8.15 -9.73 0.72
C VAL A 189 -8.94 -10.80 1.49
N LYS A 190 -9.63 -11.71 0.78
CA LYS A 190 -10.37 -12.83 1.36
C LYS A 190 -9.56 -14.13 1.47
N HIS A 191 -8.34 -14.15 0.95
CA HIS A 191 -7.52 -15.35 0.95
C HIS A 191 -7.21 -15.80 2.39
N ARG A 192 -7.23 -17.11 2.65
CA ARG A 192 -7.02 -17.69 3.99
C ARG A 192 -5.70 -17.32 4.66
N GLU A 193 -4.67 -17.05 3.86
CA GLU A 193 -3.35 -16.63 4.35
C GLU A 193 -3.25 -15.11 4.58
N THR A 194 -4.21 -14.33 4.08
CA THR A 194 -4.25 -12.89 4.32
C THR A 194 -4.59 -12.63 5.79
N ARG A 195 -3.93 -11.62 6.36
CA ARG A 195 -4.25 -11.09 7.70
C ARG A 195 -4.80 -9.69 7.55
N SER A 196 -5.68 -9.28 8.46
CA SER A 196 -6.30 -7.97 8.39
C SER A 196 -6.48 -7.36 9.78
N ILE A 197 -6.44 -6.02 9.81
CA ILE A 197 -6.89 -5.20 10.93
C ILE A 197 -8.02 -4.35 10.36
N GLU A 198 -9.24 -4.60 10.81
CA GLU A 198 -10.38 -3.75 10.48
C GLU A 198 -10.23 -2.39 11.16
N ILE A 199 -10.53 -1.32 10.42
CA ILE A 199 -10.37 0.06 10.87
C ILE A 199 -11.67 0.82 10.60
N ASP A 200 -12.16 1.51 11.63
CA ASP A 200 -13.19 2.53 11.50
C ASP A 200 -12.53 3.87 11.12
N TRP A 201 -12.74 4.29 9.88
CA TRP A 201 -12.08 5.48 9.34
C TRP A 201 -12.87 6.73 9.70
N LYS A 202 -12.53 7.36 10.82
CA LYS A 202 -13.16 8.61 11.27
C LYS A 202 -12.19 9.78 11.17
N LYS A 203 -12.64 10.86 10.50
CA LYS A 203 -11.91 12.13 10.51
C LYS A 203 -12.13 12.83 11.85
N THR A 204 -11.09 13.45 12.36
CA THR A 204 -11.18 14.35 13.52
C THR A 204 -10.98 15.80 13.08
N LYS A 205 -11.31 16.75 13.95
CA LYS A 205 -10.93 18.14 13.71
C LYS A 205 -9.41 18.26 13.87
N VAL A 206 -8.74 18.75 12.84
CA VAL A 206 -7.28 18.93 12.81
C VAL A 206 -6.99 20.34 12.37
N ASP A 207 -6.25 21.09 13.19
CA ASP A 207 -5.70 22.38 12.82
C ASP A 207 -4.35 22.15 12.14
N PHE A 208 -4.32 22.28 10.82
CA PHE A 208 -3.14 22.00 10.01
C PHE A 208 -3.05 22.99 8.85
N ASN A 209 -1.88 23.62 8.71
CA ASN A 209 -1.57 24.50 7.59
C ASN A 209 -0.31 23.97 6.88
N PRO A 210 -0.43 23.44 5.64
CA PRO A 210 0.70 22.87 4.90
C PRO A 210 1.80 23.90 4.57
N TYR A 211 1.48 25.19 4.62
CA TYR A 211 2.40 26.27 4.29
C TYR A 211 3.15 26.82 5.50
N LYS A 212 2.66 26.57 6.72
CA LYS A 212 3.20 27.20 7.93
C LYS A 212 4.71 26.99 8.06
N ARG A 213 5.17 25.75 7.92
CA ARG A 213 6.60 25.39 7.98
C ARG A 213 7.43 26.22 6.99
N TRP A 214 6.98 26.33 5.75
CA TRP A 214 7.71 27.05 4.71
C TRP A 214 7.72 28.56 4.95
N VAL A 215 6.58 29.11 5.38
CA VAL A 215 6.47 30.53 5.75
C VAL A 215 7.38 30.86 6.92
N ASP A 216 7.48 29.97 7.92
CA ASP A 216 8.35 30.17 9.06
C ASP A 216 9.83 30.19 8.61
N TYR A 217 10.27 29.27 7.74
CA TYR A 217 11.63 29.30 7.16
C TYR A 217 11.92 30.55 6.33
N TRP A 218 10.96 31.05 5.56
CA TRP A 218 11.14 32.29 4.79
C TRP A 218 11.27 33.54 5.68
N LYS A 219 10.91 33.46 6.95
CA LYS A 219 11.03 34.54 7.93
C LYS A 219 12.29 34.46 8.77
N GLU A 220 13.07 33.38 8.64
CA GLU A 220 14.37 33.27 9.30
C GLU A 220 15.37 34.24 8.61
N ASP A 221 16.13 34.98 9.41
CA ASP A 221 17.15 35.95 8.95
C ASP A 221 18.44 35.28 8.45
#